data_AF-A0A812LJ06-F1
#
_entry.id   AF-A0A812LJ06-F1
#
_cell.length_a   1.000
_cell.length_b   1.000
_cell.length_c   1.000
_cell.angle_alpha   90.00
_cell.angle_beta   90.00
_cell.angle_gamma   90.00
#
_symmetry.space_group_name_H-M   'P 1'
#
loop_
_entity.id
_entity.type
_entity.pdbx_description
1 polymer ?
#
loop_
_entity_poly.entity_id
_entity_poly.type
_entity_poly.pdbx_seq_one_letter_code
_entity_poly.pdbx_strand_id
1 'polypeptide(L)'
;MVVAWNTAATRVKNQAEVEATHETLQLAKPIAQSDYIAMRNAYSSQFGELEDKHIPAKEYIEKKLYELETGEFRAEPLTEVVSRDEVDPDVLVTTWNAKGQLSVKKGGSTTSMPTGPEQLRLRLTVLQNALIMIKLKHPGRAELKDVQMTLFEKYKEYLLGDYCYGLRAGGDAGGMIPPWTLVLSYEHAIRKHAYKLMANHGLPFGEALVKSYKEPSVKERHFTTPLALYGKRPNVPGSPAIATEDPNKTKNPPKGGGRGGKGDKGDKGAGLPSRTPEGKPICFKYQAKGGCKKGQKCKFAHVCRRCYAKHPLFQCKQPPKDTRGELPQANKAA
;
A
#
# COMPACT_ATOMS: atom_id res chain seq x y z
N MET A 1 -51.13 13.65 3.36
CA MET A 1 -50.21 14.78 3.06
C MET A 1 -49.47 15.30 4.30
N VAL A 2 -50.12 15.50 5.45
CA VAL A 2 -49.47 16.04 6.67
C VAL A 2 -48.29 15.18 7.18
N VAL A 3 -48.41 13.85 7.14
CA VAL A 3 -47.32 12.94 7.57
C VAL A 3 -46.08 13.04 6.65
N ALA A 4 -46.29 13.20 5.33
CA ALA A 4 -45.19 13.35 4.37
C ALA A 4 -44.45 14.69 4.57
N TRP A 5 -45.18 15.76 4.87
CA TRP A 5 -44.57 17.05 5.19
C TRP A 5 -43.81 17.01 6.53
N ASN A 6 -44.40 16.46 7.59
CA ASN A 6 -43.74 16.37 8.90
C ASN A 6 -42.45 15.52 8.84
N THR A 7 -42.46 14.43 8.07
CA THR A 7 -41.26 13.61 7.86
C THR A 7 -40.21 14.34 7.03
N ALA A 8 -40.59 15.07 5.97
CA ALA A 8 -39.67 15.90 5.21
C ALA A 8 -39.05 17.03 6.07
N ALA A 9 -39.86 17.74 6.86
CA ALA A 9 -39.40 18.79 7.76
C ALA A 9 -38.42 18.25 8.82
N THR A 10 -38.73 17.08 9.39
CA THR A 10 -37.83 16.40 10.34
C THR A 10 -36.52 15.98 9.69
N ARG A 11 -36.54 15.47 8.44
CA ARG A 11 -35.33 15.11 7.69
C ARG A 11 -34.46 16.34 7.43
N VAL A 12 -35.04 17.44 6.97
CA VAL A 12 -34.30 18.69 6.72
C VAL A 12 -33.65 19.20 8.00
N LYS A 13 -34.39 19.19 9.12
CA LYS A 13 -33.85 19.60 10.42
C LYS A 13 -32.69 18.70 10.88
N ASN A 14 -32.87 17.38 10.83
CA ASN A 14 -31.82 16.43 11.23
C ASN A 14 -30.59 16.51 10.32
N GLN A 15 -30.80 16.71 9.01
CA GLN A 15 -29.72 16.91 8.05
C GLN A 15 -28.94 18.19 8.37
N ALA A 16 -29.62 19.30 8.62
CA ALA A 16 -28.99 20.56 9.02
C ALA A 16 -28.21 20.42 10.35
N GLU A 17 -28.74 19.70 11.34
CA GLU A 17 -28.01 19.41 12.58
C GLU A 17 -26.73 18.59 12.31
N VAL A 18 -26.80 17.56 11.47
CA VAL A 18 -25.63 16.73 11.11
C VAL A 18 -24.61 17.56 10.35
N GLU A 19 -25.02 18.34 9.35
CA GLU A 19 -24.14 19.22 8.58
C GLU A 19 -23.44 20.25 9.48
N ALA A 20 -24.18 20.90 10.40
CA ALA A 20 -23.61 21.85 11.36
C ALA A 20 -22.59 21.19 12.31
N THR A 21 -22.87 19.97 12.79
CA THR A 21 -21.90 19.24 13.62
C THR A 21 -20.66 18.85 12.82
N HIS A 22 -20.81 18.44 11.57
CA HIS A 22 -19.69 18.08 10.70
C HIS A 22 -18.81 19.29 10.38
N GLU A 23 -19.41 20.44 10.10
CA GLU A 23 -18.70 21.69 9.88
C GLU A 23 -17.92 22.13 11.13
N THR A 24 -18.54 22.06 12.30
CA THR A 24 -17.87 22.37 13.59
C THR A 24 -16.68 21.43 13.85
N LEU A 25 -16.81 20.17 13.46
CA LEU A 25 -15.78 19.14 13.63
C LEU A 25 -14.77 19.08 12.47
N GLN A 26 -14.91 19.94 11.45
CA GLN A 26 -14.09 19.90 10.23
C GLN A 26 -14.11 18.52 9.54
N LEU A 27 -15.26 17.87 9.56
CA LEU A 27 -15.52 16.58 8.90
C LEU A 27 -16.26 16.80 7.58
N ALA A 28 -15.99 15.93 6.61
CA ALA A 28 -16.69 15.94 5.33
C ALA A 28 -18.21 15.80 5.51
N LYS A 29 -18.98 16.66 4.83
CA LYS A 29 -20.45 16.64 4.91
C LYS A 29 -20.97 15.37 4.22
N PRO A 30 -21.88 14.62 4.87
CA PRO A 30 -22.45 13.43 4.25
C PRO A 30 -23.31 13.84 3.05
N ILE A 31 -23.17 13.14 1.93
CA ILE A 31 -23.96 13.36 0.73
C ILE A 31 -25.26 12.57 0.83
N ALA A 32 -26.38 13.14 0.41
CA ALA A 32 -27.63 12.40 0.32
C ALA A 32 -27.52 11.28 -0.74
N GLN A 33 -28.15 10.12 -0.49
CA GLN A 33 -28.09 9.00 -1.44
C GLN A 33 -28.65 9.39 -2.83
N SER A 34 -29.67 10.24 -2.85
CA SER A 34 -30.25 10.82 -4.08
C SER A 34 -29.21 11.57 -4.90
N ASP A 35 -28.38 12.38 -4.26
CA ASP A 35 -27.39 13.23 -4.92
C ASP A 35 -26.25 12.39 -5.48
N TYR A 36 -25.85 11.36 -4.75
CA TYR A 36 -24.87 10.39 -5.23
C TYR A 36 -25.37 9.66 -6.49
N ILE A 37 -26.63 9.23 -6.50
CA ILE A 37 -27.25 8.61 -7.67
C ILE A 37 -27.35 9.62 -8.83
N ALA A 38 -27.70 10.87 -8.55
CA ALA A 38 -27.78 11.93 -9.56
C ALA A 38 -26.41 12.20 -10.22
N MET A 39 -25.32 12.27 -9.44
CA MET A 39 -23.96 12.41 -9.97
C MET A 39 -23.57 11.23 -10.87
N ARG A 40 -23.89 10.00 -10.46
CA ARG A 40 -23.63 8.81 -11.27
C ARG A 40 -24.44 8.83 -12.58
N ASN A 41 -25.71 9.22 -12.51
CA ASN A 41 -26.56 9.27 -13.69
C ASN A 41 -26.07 10.36 -14.66
N ALA A 42 -25.67 11.54 -14.15
CA ALA A 42 -25.07 12.61 -14.95
C ALA A 42 -23.77 12.16 -15.64
N TYR A 43 -22.93 11.40 -14.92
CA TYR A 43 -21.74 10.78 -15.51
C TYR A 43 -22.13 9.78 -16.62
N SER A 44 -23.07 8.89 -16.35
CA SER A 44 -23.51 7.85 -17.30
C SER A 44 -24.09 8.45 -18.58
N SER A 45 -24.83 9.56 -18.47
CA SER A 45 -25.37 10.27 -19.63
C SER A 45 -24.30 10.87 -20.55
N GLN A 46 -23.11 11.20 -20.04
CA GLN A 46 -22.04 11.80 -20.84
C GLN A 46 -20.98 10.80 -21.31
N PHE A 47 -20.65 9.81 -20.48
CA PHE A 47 -19.50 8.91 -20.70
C PHE A 47 -19.89 7.43 -20.80
N GLY A 48 -21.17 7.09 -20.59
CA GLY A 48 -21.66 5.71 -20.56
C GLY A 48 -21.60 5.07 -19.18
N GLU A 49 -22.10 3.84 -19.10
CA GLU A 49 -22.17 3.08 -17.86
C GLU A 49 -20.78 2.63 -17.38
N LEU A 50 -20.52 2.80 -16.08
CA LEU A 50 -19.29 2.36 -15.44
C LEU A 50 -19.52 1.04 -14.70
N GLU A 51 -18.55 0.14 -14.79
CA GLU A 51 -18.49 -1.01 -13.90
C GLU A 51 -18.23 -0.57 -12.45
N ASP A 52 -18.74 -1.34 -11.50
CA ASP A 52 -18.68 -1.07 -10.05
C ASP A 52 -17.27 -0.83 -9.51
N LYS A 53 -16.26 -1.48 -10.09
CA LYS A 53 -14.84 -1.32 -9.75
C LYS A 53 -14.29 0.06 -10.12
N HIS A 54 -14.88 0.72 -11.10
CA HIS A 54 -14.49 2.05 -11.56
C HIS A 54 -15.33 3.16 -10.93
N ILE A 55 -16.44 2.81 -10.30
CA ILE A 55 -17.31 3.77 -9.60
C ILE A 55 -16.63 4.14 -8.26
N PRO A 56 -16.34 5.42 -8.01
CA PRO A 56 -15.80 5.85 -6.73
C PRO A 56 -16.80 5.62 -5.59
N ALA A 57 -16.27 5.26 -4.42
CA ALA A 57 -17.06 5.13 -3.20
C ALA A 57 -17.72 6.47 -2.82
N LYS A 58 -18.89 6.40 -2.18
CA LYS A 58 -19.64 7.58 -1.75
C LYS A 58 -18.81 8.40 -0.74
N GLU A 59 -18.20 7.71 0.20
CA GLU A 59 -17.33 8.27 1.25
C GLU A 59 -16.12 8.99 0.64
N TYR A 60 -15.61 8.48 -0.48
CA TYR A 60 -14.50 9.10 -1.20
C TYR A 60 -14.94 10.40 -1.91
N ILE A 61 -16.14 10.43 -2.51
CA ILE A 61 -16.70 11.66 -3.08
C ILE A 61 -16.96 12.71 -1.98
N GLU A 62 -17.49 12.31 -0.82
CA GLU A 62 -17.70 13.19 0.34
C GLU A 62 -16.41 13.88 0.76
N LYS A 63 -15.32 13.12 0.87
CA LYS A 63 -14.00 13.68 1.16
C LYS A 63 -13.56 14.68 0.11
N LYS A 64 -13.72 14.37 -1.18
CA LYS A 64 -13.31 15.26 -2.27
C LYS A 64 -14.17 16.51 -2.41
N LEU A 65 -15.47 16.44 -2.09
CA LEU A 65 -16.31 17.62 -1.98
C LEU A 65 -15.91 18.50 -0.81
N TYR A 66 -15.51 17.91 0.32
CA TYR A 66 -15.00 18.68 1.44
C TYR A 66 -13.72 19.45 1.08
N GLU A 67 -12.75 18.81 0.41
CA GLU A 67 -11.54 19.48 -0.10
C GLU A 67 -11.87 20.62 -1.07
N LEU A 68 -12.91 20.45 -1.89
CA LEU A 68 -13.41 21.50 -2.79
C LEU A 68 -14.08 22.65 -2.03
N GLU A 69 -14.85 22.36 -0.97
CA GLU A 69 -15.53 23.38 -0.17
C GLU A 69 -14.54 24.22 0.65
N THR A 70 -13.54 23.58 1.27
CA THR A 70 -12.52 24.28 2.07
C THR A 70 -11.49 25.00 1.20
N GLY A 71 -11.32 24.56 -0.06
CA GLY A 71 -10.25 25.04 -0.94
C GLY A 71 -8.86 24.52 -0.56
N GLU A 72 -8.77 23.60 0.41
CA GLU A 72 -7.53 22.98 0.84
C GLU A 72 -7.39 21.60 0.20
N PHE A 73 -6.76 21.54 -0.98
CA PHE A 73 -6.50 20.28 -1.64
C PHE A 73 -5.25 19.59 -1.09
N ARG A 74 -5.39 18.32 -0.72
CA ARG A 74 -4.29 17.49 -0.26
C ARG A 74 -4.19 16.22 -1.08
N ALA A 75 -2.96 15.85 -1.42
CA ALA A 75 -2.70 14.54 -2.00
C ALA A 75 -2.97 13.44 -0.97
N GLU A 76 -3.98 12.63 -1.25
CA GLU A 76 -4.29 11.41 -0.54
C GLU A 76 -3.34 10.28 -0.95
N PRO A 77 -3.00 9.35 -0.05
CA PRO A 77 -2.40 8.08 -0.46
C PRO A 77 -3.36 7.28 -1.33
N LEU A 78 -2.83 6.44 -2.22
CA LEU A 78 -3.64 5.58 -3.09
C LEU A 78 -4.53 4.59 -2.32
N THR A 79 -4.21 4.32 -1.05
CA THR A 79 -5.02 3.50 -0.14
C THR A 79 -6.38 4.13 0.20
N GLU A 80 -6.49 5.46 0.11
CA GLU A 80 -7.74 6.17 0.38
C GLU A 80 -8.63 6.33 -0.87
N VAL A 81 -8.10 5.97 -2.05
CA VAL A 81 -8.86 6.01 -3.31
C VAL A 81 -9.64 4.72 -3.43
N VAL A 82 -10.89 4.72 -2.98
CA VAL A 82 -11.71 3.51 -2.87
C VAL A 82 -12.85 3.49 -3.87
N SER A 83 -13.05 2.33 -4.49
CA SER A 83 -14.18 2.08 -5.38
C SER A 83 -15.40 1.56 -4.62
N ARG A 84 -16.57 1.59 -5.24
CA ARG A 84 -17.82 1.09 -4.65
C ARG A 84 -17.75 -0.40 -4.29
N ASP A 85 -17.10 -1.20 -5.14
CA ASP A 85 -16.93 -2.65 -4.96
C ASP A 85 -16.12 -3.01 -3.71
N GLU A 86 -15.22 -2.11 -3.30
CA GLU A 86 -14.32 -2.33 -2.15
C GLU A 86 -14.89 -1.79 -0.84
N VAL A 87 -16.05 -1.14 -0.87
CA VAL A 87 -16.74 -0.71 0.34
C VAL A 87 -17.58 -1.88 0.86
N ASP A 88 -17.05 -2.58 1.85
CA ASP A 88 -17.81 -3.60 2.56
C ASP A 88 -19.03 -2.96 3.27
N PRO A 89 -20.27 -3.35 2.93
CA PRO A 89 -21.47 -2.84 3.58
C PRO A 89 -21.60 -3.19 5.06
N ASP A 90 -20.92 -4.25 5.51
CA ASP A 90 -21.09 -4.81 6.84
C ASP A 90 -20.09 -4.25 7.87
N VAL A 91 -19.09 -3.49 7.40
CA VAL A 91 -18.12 -2.82 8.29
C VAL A 91 -18.74 -1.53 8.85
N LEU A 92 -19.19 -1.62 10.09
CA LEU A 92 -19.77 -0.52 10.85
C LEU A 92 -18.76 0.01 11.87
N VAL A 93 -18.42 1.30 11.76
CA VAL A 93 -17.56 2.02 12.70
C VAL A 93 -18.40 2.83 13.67
N THR A 94 -18.20 2.60 14.95
CA THR A 94 -18.84 3.40 16.00
C THR A 94 -18.13 4.75 16.13
N THR A 95 -18.88 5.83 16.02
CA THR A 95 -18.42 7.22 16.12
C THR A 95 -19.24 7.94 17.18
N TRP A 96 -18.57 8.59 18.14
CA TRP A 96 -19.24 9.39 19.15
C TRP A 96 -19.80 10.65 18.49
N ASN A 97 -21.10 10.91 18.67
CA ASN A 97 -21.70 12.16 18.25
C ASN A 97 -21.43 13.28 19.28
N ALA A 98 -21.59 14.54 18.87
CA ALA A 98 -21.38 15.70 19.75
C ALA A 98 -22.32 15.74 20.98
N LYS A 99 -23.40 14.95 20.95
CA LYS A 99 -24.36 14.79 22.05
C LYS A 99 -23.96 13.66 23.03
N GLY A 100 -22.77 13.06 22.86
CA GLY A 100 -22.26 11.99 23.71
C GLY A 100 -22.90 10.61 23.47
N GLN A 101 -23.65 10.44 22.39
CA GLN A 101 -24.28 9.18 22.01
C GLN A 101 -23.44 8.47 20.93
N LEU A 102 -23.33 7.15 21.06
CA LEU A 102 -22.64 6.29 20.10
C LEU A 102 -23.46 6.21 18.80
N SER A 103 -22.93 6.75 17.71
CA SER A 103 -23.54 6.68 16.38
C SER A 103 -22.73 5.77 15.47
N VAL A 104 -23.40 4.85 14.79
CA VAL A 104 -22.72 3.90 13.90
C VAL A 104 -22.68 4.50 12.49
N LYS A 105 -21.48 4.66 11.94
CA LYS A 105 -21.24 5.09 10.55
C LYS A 105 -20.64 3.93 9.77
N LYS A 106 -20.88 3.89 8.46
CA LYS A 106 -20.19 2.94 7.56
C LYS A 106 -18.69 3.22 7.64
N GLY A 107 -17.88 2.19 7.86
CA GLY A 107 -16.45 2.34 8.08
C GLY A 107 -15.76 2.98 6.90
N GLY A 108 -14.79 3.86 7.18
CA GLY A 108 -13.90 4.39 6.15
C GLY A 108 -13.14 3.23 5.52
N SER A 109 -13.49 2.89 4.30
CA SER A 109 -12.81 1.85 3.55
C SER A 109 -11.43 2.39 3.19
N THR A 110 -10.38 1.78 3.74
CA THR A 110 -9.02 1.94 3.24
C THR A 110 -8.65 0.68 2.49
N THR A 111 -8.08 0.84 1.30
CA THR A 111 -7.68 -0.27 0.43
C THR A 111 -6.18 -0.55 0.54
N SER A 112 -5.77 -1.72 0.08
CA SER A 112 -4.36 -2.09 0.02
C SER A 112 -3.61 -1.24 -1.02
N MET A 113 -2.32 -1.01 -0.75
CA MET A 113 -1.43 -0.36 -1.71
C MET A 113 -1.39 -1.16 -3.02
N PRO A 114 -1.39 -0.49 -4.20
CA PRO A 114 -1.29 -1.18 -5.47
C PRO A 114 -0.01 -2.00 -5.54
N THR A 115 -0.11 -3.27 -5.91
CA THR A 115 1.04 -4.17 -6.06
C THR A 115 1.53 -4.24 -7.50
N GLY A 116 0.70 -3.83 -8.46
CA GLY A 116 1.03 -3.89 -9.88
C GLY A 116 0.46 -2.74 -10.73
N PRO A 117 0.88 -2.67 -12.00
CA PRO A 117 0.52 -1.58 -12.91
C PRO A 117 -0.99 -1.48 -13.18
N GLU A 118 -1.69 -2.62 -13.33
CA GLU A 118 -3.14 -2.62 -13.55
C GLU A 118 -3.91 -2.11 -12.33
N GLN A 119 -3.46 -2.44 -11.12
CA GLN A 119 -4.08 -1.92 -9.90
C GLN A 119 -3.86 -0.41 -9.79
N LEU A 120 -2.69 0.11 -10.18
CA LEU A 120 -2.46 1.56 -10.23
C LEU A 120 -3.36 2.23 -11.28
N ARG A 121 -3.51 1.64 -12.48
CA ARG A 121 -4.42 2.15 -13.51
C ARG A 121 -5.84 2.25 -12.97
N LEU A 122 -6.34 1.19 -12.32
CA LEU A 122 -7.67 1.17 -11.71
C LEU A 122 -7.83 2.30 -10.70
N ARG A 123 -6.90 2.46 -9.76
CA ARG A 123 -6.94 3.54 -8.74
C ARG A 123 -6.98 4.92 -9.39
N LEU A 124 -6.12 5.16 -10.37
CA LEU A 124 -6.10 6.44 -11.09
C LEU A 124 -7.40 6.67 -11.88
N THR A 125 -8.02 5.62 -12.43
CA THR A 125 -9.36 5.70 -13.06
C THR A 125 -10.44 6.05 -12.04
N VAL A 126 -10.42 5.46 -10.84
CA VAL A 126 -11.39 5.79 -9.78
C VAL A 126 -11.26 7.25 -9.34
N LEU A 127 -10.02 7.72 -9.15
CA LEU A 127 -9.73 9.12 -8.81
C LEU A 127 -10.21 10.08 -9.91
N GLN A 128 -9.93 9.75 -11.17
CA GLN A 128 -10.40 10.46 -12.34
C GLN A 128 -11.94 10.56 -12.39
N ASN A 129 -12.63 9.43 -12.20
CA ASN A 129 -14.08 9.38 -12.23
C ASN A 129 -14.69 10.21 -11.10
N ALA A 130 -14.09 10.20 -9.90
CA ALA A 130 -14.52 11.03 -8.78
C ALA A 130 -14.44 12.53 -9.13
N LEU A 131 -13.33 12.99 -9.70
CA LEU A 131 -13.18 14.40 -10.08
C LEU A 131 -14.15 14.81 -11.19
N ILE A 132 -14.41 13.94 -12.17
CA ILE A 132 -15.40 14.20 -13.23
C ILE A 132 -16.81 14.28 -12.64
N MET A 133 -17.21 13.35 -11.76
CA MET A 133 -18.52 13.39 -11.10
C MET A 133 -18.71 14.70 -10.32
N ILE A 134 -17.69 15.15 -9.61
CA ILE A 134 -17.71 16.41 -8.84
C ILE A 134 -17.80 17.62 -9.78
N LYS A 135 -17.05 17.61 -10.88
CA LYS A 135 -17.11 18.65 -11.92
C LYS A 135 -18.52 18.77 -12.49
N LEU A 136 -19.21 17.66 -12.75
CA LEU A 136 -20.58 17.66 -13.27
C LEU A 136 -21.58 18.21 -12.26
N LYS A 137 -21.37 17.97 -10.96
CA LYS A 137 -22.18 18.57 -9.89
C LYS A 137 -21.93 20.06 -9.74
N HIS A 138 -20.68 20.51 -9.90
CA HIS A 138 -20.25 21.90 -9.68
C HIS A 138 -19.51 22.48 -10.89
N PRO A 139 -20.19 22.73 -12.03
CA PRO A 139 -19.55 23.17 -13.27
C PRO A 139 -18.90 24.58 -13.17
N GLY A 140 -19.33 25.39 -12.19
CA GLY A 140 -18.80 26.74 -11.97
C GLY A 140 -17.45 26.81 -11.24
N ARG A 141 -16.89 25.69 -10.77
CA ARG A 141 -15.62 25.68 -10.03
C ARG A 141 -14.42 25.69 -10.97
N ALA A 142 -13.67 26.79 -10.96
CA ALA A 142 -12.51 26.99 -11.84
C ALA A 142 -11.42 25.91 -11.64
N GLU A 143 -11.25 25.41 -10.42
CA GLU A 143 -10.24 24.42 -10.02
C GLU A 143 -10.36 23.09 -10.79
N LEU A 144 -11.57 22.70 -11.21
CA LEU A 144 -11.84 21.42 -11.88
C LEU A 144 -12.25 21.59 -13.36
N LYS A 145 -12.13 22.80 -13.90
CA LYS A 145 -12.61 23.15 -15.25
C LYS A 145 -11.97 22.29 -16.35
N ASP A 146 -10.70 21.98 -16.21
CA ASP A 146 -9.87 21.30 -17.20
C ASP A 146 -9.71 19.79 -16.97
N VAL A 147 -10.39 19.24 -15.97
CA VAL A 147 -10.39 17.78 -15.74
C VAL A 147 -11.11 17.10 -16.91
N GLN A 148 -10.37 16.26 -17.62
CA GLN A 148 -10.83 15.48 -18.78
C GLN A 148 -10.34 14.04 -18.70
N MET A 149 -10.97 13.14 -19.45
CA MET A 149 -10.59 11.72 -19.47
C MET A 149 -9.16 11.53 -20.00
N THR A 150 -8.85 12.24 -21.08
CA THR A 150 -7.56 12.21 -21.79
C THR A 150 -6.38 12.70 -20.97
N LEU A 151 -6.63 13.56 -19.97
CA LEU A 151 -5.59 14.04 -19.06
C LEU A 151 -4.98 12.89 -18.25
N PHE A 152 -5.85 12.05 -17.68
CA PHE A 152 -5.43 10.93 -16.85
C PHE A 152 -4.87 9.77 -17.67
N GLU A 153 -5.32 9.58 -18.91
CA GLU A 153 -4.71 8.62 -19.84
C GLU A 153 -3.25 8.97 -20.11
N LYS A 154 -2.97 10.23 -20.50
CA LYS A 154 -1.60 10.74 -20.69
C LYS A 154 -0.77 10.62 -19.41
N TYR A 155 -1.37 10.85 -18.25
CA TYR A 155 -0.72 10.70 -16.96
C TYR A 155 -0.35 9.24 -16.65
N LYS A 156 -1.26 8.29 -16.91
CA LYS A 156 -1.03 6.85 -16.76
C LYS A 156 0.06 6.37 -17.72
N GLU A 157 0.02 6.80 -18.98
CA GLU A 157 1.05 6.50 -19.98
C GLU A 157 2.43 7.02 -19.58
N TYR A 158 2.52 8.24 -19.05
CA TYR A 158 3.79 8.80 -18.57
C TYR A 158 4.38 8.02 -17.38
N LEU A 159 3.55 7.61 -16.42
CA LEU A 159 3.99 6.87 -15.24
C LEU A 159 4.39 5.42 -15.56
N LEU A 160 3.63 4.75 -16.43
CA LEU A 160 3.84 3.33 -16.74
C LEU A 160 4.69 3.09 -17.98
N GLY A 161 4.91 4.12 -18.80
CA GLY A 161 5.75 4.08 -19.99
C GLY A 161 7.23 4.28 -19.70
N ASP A 162 7.98 4.52 -20.78
CA ASP A 162 9.45 4.49 -20.82
C ASP A 162 10.13 5.56 -19.95
N TYR A 163 9.41 6.60 -19.55
CA TYR A 163 9.95 7.70 -18.76
C TYR A 163 10.11 7.38 -17.27
N CYS A 164 9.33 6.42 -16.77
CA CYS A 164 9.21 6.09 -15.35
C CYS A 164 9.33 4.58 -15.16
N TYR A 165 8.23 3.82 -15.08
CA TYR A 165 8.28 2.37 -14.82
C TYR A 165 8.94 1.58 -15.96
N GLY A 166 8.68 1.95 -17.21
CA GLY A 166 9.29 1.35 -18.40
C GLY A 166 10.75 1.76 -18.62
N LEU A 167 11.31 2.64 -17.78
CA LEU A 167 12.69 3.09 -17.92
C LEU A 167 13.64 1.91 -17.71
N ARG A 168 14.22 1.44 -18.81
CA ARG A 168 15.24 0.40 -18.82
C ARG A 168 16.58 1.06 -19.13
N ALA A 169 17.44 1.20 -18.12
CA ALA A 169 18.83 1.57 -18.37
C ALA A 169 19.56 0.35 -18.97
N GLY A 170 19.87 0.37 -20.28
CA GLY A 170 20.59 -0.70 -20.99
C GLY A 170 22.13 -0.57 -20.91
N GLY A 171 22.93 -1.62 -21.13
CA GLY A 171 22.64 -2.83 -21.90
C GLY A 171 23.33 -4.13 -21.43
N ASP A 172 22.97 -5.22 -22.11
CA ASP A 172 23.46 -6.61 -22.12
C ASP A 172 23.69 -7.39 -20.81
N ALA A 173 23.68 -6.75 -19.64
CA ALA A 173 23.78 -7.43 -18.35
C ALA A 173 23.02 -6.68 -17.25
N GLY A 174 21.73 -7.01 -17.08
CA GLY A 174 20.96 -6.60 -15.90
C GLY A 174 20.58 -5.12 -15.87
N GLY A 175 19.77 -4.70 -16.84
CA GLY A 175 19.23 -3.34 -16.85
C GLY A 175 18.52 -3.02 -15.54
N MET A 176 18.77 -1.82 -15.00
CA MET A 176 18.18 -1.39 -13.75
C MET A 176 16.70 -1.08 -13.93
N ILE A 177 15.84 -1.91 -13.34
CA ILE A 177 14.39 -1.71 -13.32
C ILE A 177 14.03 -0.87 -12.08
N PRO A 178 13.26 0.24 -12.24
CA PRO A 178 12.78 1.03 -11.12
C PRO A 178 11.92 0.18 -10.18
N PRO A 179 12.21 0.16 -8.86
CA PRO A 179 11.38 -0.57 -7.91
C PRO A 179 9.97 0.02 -7.87
N TRP A 180 8.95 -0.83 -7.83
CA TRP A 180 7.55 -0.42 -7.86
C TRP A 180 7.18 0.59 -6.75
N THR A 181 7.73 0.40 -5.55
CA THR A 181 7.53 1.33 -4.42
C THR A 181 8.02 2.75 -4.71
N LEU A 182 9.08 2.90 -5.50
CA LEU A 182 9.59 4.20 -5.91
C LEU A 182 8.60 4.87 -6.89
N VAL A 183 8.04 4.11 -7.84
CA VAL A 183 7.03 4.63 -8.78
C VAL A 183 5.79 5.12 -8.03
N LEU A 184 5.29 4.37 -7.05
CA LEU A 184 4.16 4.79 -6.22
C LEU A 184 4.48 6.04 -5.39
N SER A 185 5.68 6.13 -4.82
CA SER A 185 6.09 7.32 -4.07
C SER A 185 6.21 8.56 -4.97
N TYR A 186 6.64 8.36 -6.21
CA TYR A 186 6.76 9.42 -7.22
C TYR A 186 5.38 9.89 -7.71
N GLU A 187 4.45 8.97 -7.97
CA GLU A 187 3.05 9.27 -8.28
C GLU A 187 2.43 10.20 -7.23
N HIS A 188 2.57 9.84 -5.95
CA HIS A 188 2.05 10.64 -4.85
C HIS A 188 2.75 12.01 -4.76
N ALA A 189 4.06 12.07 -5.02
CA ALA A 189 4.81 13.32 -5.05
C ALA A 189 4.35 14.26 -6.17
N ILE A 190 4.02 13.72 -7.36
CA ILE A 190 3.47 14.50 -8.47
C ILE A 190 2.13 15.11 -8.07
N ARG A 191 1.18 14.33 -7.53
CA ARG A 191 -0.11 14.87 -7.08
C ARG A 191 0.06 15.92 -5.99
N LYS A 192 0.97 15.70 -5.05
CA LYS A 192 1.29 16.68 -4.00
C LYS A 192 1.84 17.98 -4.59
N HIS A 193 2.65 17.91 -5.64
CA HIS A 193 3.13 19.10 -6.33
C HIS A 193 2.01 19.79 -7.11
N ALA A 194 1.11 19.04 -7.76
CA ALA A 194 -0.03 19.60 -8.47
C ALA A 194 -0.92 20.43 -7.54
N TYR A 195 -1.26 19.91 -6.35
CA TYR A 195 -2.05 20.67 -5.39
C TYR A 195 -1.31 21.89 -4.82
N LYS A 196 0.01 21.86 -4.69
CA LYS A 196 0.80 23.05 -4.33
C LYS A 196 0.72 24.12 -5.42
N LEU A 197 0.75 23.73 -6.69
CA LEU A 197 0.60 24.67 -7.80
C LEU A 197 -0.81 25.27 -7.85
N MET A 198 -1.84 24.48 -7.54
CA MET A 198 -3.21 24.99 -7.41
C MET A 198 -3.31 26.02 -6.27
N ALA A 199 -2.78 25.70 -5.09
CA ALA A 199 -2.86 26.58 -3.93
C ALA A 199 -2.04 27.88 -4.09
N ASN A 200 -0.83 27.80 -4.66
CA ASN A 200 0.07 28.94 -4.75
C ASN A 200 -0.16 29.81 -5.99
N HIS A 201 -0.52 29.20 -7.12
CA HIS A 201 -0.64 29.89 -8.41
C HIS A 201 -2.08 29.97 -8.93
N GLY A 202 -3.07 29.39 -8.23
CA GLY A 202 -4.47 29.40 -8.65
C GLY A 202 -4.72 28.66 -9.97
N LEU A 203 -3.82 27.74 -10.34
CA LEU A 203 -3.96 26.97 -11.58
C LEU A 203 -5.07 25.94 -11.45
N PRO A 204 -5.80 25.62 -12.53
CA PRO A 204 -6.74 24.51 -12.53
C PRO A 204 -5.97 23.17 -12.43
N PHE A 205 -6.65 22.13 -11.92
CA PHE A 205 -6.02 20.86 -11.55
C PHE A 205 -5.31 20.18 -12.74
N GLY A 206 -5.91 20.19 -13.93
CA GLY A 206 -5.34 19.53 -15.10
C GLY A 206 -4.04 20.18 -15.58
N GLU A 207 -4.00 21.51 -15.64
CA GLU A 207 -2.81 22.27 -15.99
C GLU A 207 -1.73 22.11 -14.91
N ALA A 208 -2.13 22.14 -13.63
CA ALA A 208 -1.24 21.91 -12.51
C ALA A 208 -0.62 20.50 -12.56
N LEU A 209 -1.41 19.48 -12.90
CA LEU A 209 -0.93 18.10 -13.04
C LEU A 209 0.09 17.98 -14.19
N VAL A 210 -0.22 18.58 -15.35
CA VAL A 210 0.69 18.58 -16.51
C VAL A 210 2.01 19.27 -16.20
N LYS A 211 1.99 20.41 -15.51
CA LYS A 211 3.20 21.10 -15.06
C LYS A 211 4.00 20.23 -14.09
N SER A 212 3.32 19.57 -13.15
CA SER A 212 3.96 18.79 -12.08
C SER A 212 4.78 17.61 -12.58
N TYR A 213 4.25 16.78 -13.49
CA TYR A 213 4.98 15.60 -13.95
C TYR A 213 6.01 15.90 -15.04
N LYS A 214 5.90 17.06 -15.71
CA LYS A 214 6.89 17.56 -16.67
C LYS A 214 8.03 18.32 -15.99
N GLU A 215 7.86 18.75 -14.74
CA GLU A 215 8.88 19.49 -14.03
C GLU A 215 10.11 18.60 -13.73
N PRO A 216 11.30 18.98 -14.22
CA PRO A 216 12.52 18.19 -13.99
C PRO A 216 12.87 18.10 -12.51
N SER A 217 12.63 19.16 -11.73
CA SER A 217 12.98 19.23 -10.30
C SER A 217 12.27 18.14 -9.48
N VAL A 218 10.97 17.91 -9.76
CA VAL A 218 10.15 16.90 -9.08
C VAL A 218 10.64 15.51 -9.46
N LYS A 219 10.93 15.29 -10.75
CA LYS A 219 11.49 14.02 -11.23
C LYS A 219 12.86 13.73 -10.64
N GLU A 220 13.76 14.70 -10.62
CA GLU A 220 15.11 14.54 -10.08
C GLU A 220 15.09 14.22 -8.60
N ARG A 221 14.32 14.98 -7.81
CA ARG A 221 14.27 14.83 -6.35
C ARG A 221 13.57 13.54 -5.91
N HIS A 222 12.49 13.17 -6.58
CA HIS A 222 11.60 12.09 -6.12
C HIS A 222 11.74 10.78 -6.91
N PHE A 223 12.36 10.80 -8.09
CA PHE A 223 12.53 9.62 -8.93
C PHE A 223 14.00 9.35 -9.29
N THR A 224 14.65 10.23 -10.04
CA THR A 224 16.00 9.99 -10.59
C THR A 224 17.07 9.84 -9.51
N THR A 225 17.09 10.74 -8.50
CA THR A 225 18.10 10.69 -7.42
C THR A 225 17.92 9.45 -6.54
N PRO A 226 16.70 9.13 -6.04
CA PRO A 226 16.48 7.88 -5.32
C PRO A 226 16.84 6.66 -6.17
N LEU A 227 16.46 6.63 -7.44
CA LEU A 227 16.76 5.52 -8.36
C LEU A 227 18.28 5.30 -8.48
N ALA A 228 19.07 6.36 -8.71
CA ALA A 228 20.52 6.25 -8.78
C ALA A 228 21.15 5.74 -7.46
N LEU A 229 20.56 6.09 -6.31
CA LEU A 229 21.00 5.59 -5.00
C LEU A 229 20.64 4.11 -4.81
N TYR A 230 19.51 3.63 -5.34
CA TYR A 230 19.14 2.21 -5.29
C TYR A 230 20.18 1.34 -6.01
N GLY A 231 20.70 1.79 -7.16
CA GLY A 231 21.70 1.06 -7.94
C GLY A 231 23.06 0.96 -7.24
N LYS A 232 23.32 1.82 -6.24
CA LYS A 232 24.58 1.89 -5.49
C LYS A 232 24.55 1.22 -4.13
N ARG A 233 23.41 0.67 -3.68
CA ARG A 233 23.36 -0.04 -2.38
C ARG A 233 24.13 -1.35 -2.52
N PRO A 234 25.22 -1.57 -1.75
CA PRO A 234 25.85 -2.88 -1.69
C PRO A 234 24.82 -3.88 -1.17
N ASN A 235 24.67 -5.00 -1.89
CA ASN A 235 23.80 -6.11 -1.50
C ASN A 235 24.20 -6.57 -0.10
N VAL A 236 23.46 -6.15 0.93
CA VAL A 236 23.66 -6.63 2.30
C VAL A 236 23.10 -8.05 2.34
N PRO A 237 23.90 -9.08 2.67
CA PRO A 237 23.40 -10.44 2.75
C PRO A 237 22.39 -10.54 3.90
N GLY A 238 21.09 -10.60 3.59
CA GLY A 238 20.07 -10.78 4.63
C GLY A 238 18.65 -10.28 4.34
N SER A 239 18.36 -9.60 3.22
CA SER A 239 16.97 -9.26 2.86
C SER A 239 16.43 -10.20 1.78
N PRO A 240 15.18 -10.70 1.92
CA PRO A 240 14.61 -11.60 0.93
C PRO A 240 14.35 -10.81 -0.36
N ALA A 241 15.16 -11.08 -1.38
CA ALA A 241 14.86 -10.63 -2.73
C ALA A 241 13.58 -11.36 -3.16
N ILE A 242 12.52 -10.59 -3.43
CA ILE A 242 11.37 -11.07 -4.20
C ILE A 242 11.91 -11.33 -5.60
N ALA A 243 12.11 -12.60 -5.92
CA ALA A 243 12.40 -13.03 -7.28
C ALA A 243 11.12 -12.85 -8.10
N THR A 244 11.08 -11.84 -8.96
CA THR A 244 10.15 -11.84 -10.09
C THR A 244 10.71 -12.82 -11.12
N GLU A 245 10.02 -13.95 -11.28
CA GLU A 245 10.40 -15.00 -12.22
C GLU A 245 10.05 -14.55 -13.65
N ASP A 246 11.06 -14.35 -14.49
CA ASP A 246 10.89 -14.16 -15.94
C ASP A 246 10.92 -15.54 -16.63
N PRO A 247 9.88 -15.95 -17.37
CA PRO A 247 9.74 -17.32 -17.86
C PRO A 247 10.22 -17.46 -19.32
N ASN A 248 11.49 -17.20 -19.63
CA ASN A 248 12.08 -17.73 -20.87
C ASN A 248 13.61 -17.60 -20.95
N LYS A 249 14.35 -18.70 -20.72
CA LYS A 249 15.56 -19.00 -21.51
C LYS A 249 16.06 -20.43 -21.31
N THR A 250 15.98 -21.17 -22.40
CA THR A 250 16.53 -22.51 -22.63
C THR A 250 18.03 -22.46 -22.98
N LYS A 251 18.77 -23.42 -22.42
CA LYS A 251 19.94 -24.15 -22.95
C LYS A 251 21.29 -23.43 -23.22
N ASN A 252 22.23 -23.74 -22.31
CA ASN A 252 23.57 -24.35 -22.51
C ASN A 252 24.79 -23.57 -21.93
N PRO A 253 25.81 -24.28 -21.41
CA PRO A 253 26.72 -23.77 -20.37
C PRO A 253 28.14 -23.45 -20.90
N PRO A 254 28.95 -22.65 -20.18
CA PRO A 254 30.39 -22.76 -20.25
C PRO A 254 30.97 -23.56 -19.08
N LYS A 255 31.99 -24.33 -19.44
CA LYS A 255 32.67 -25.40 -18.72
C LYS A 255 34.00 -24.86 -18.16
N GLY A 256 34.34 -25.25 -16.94
CA GLY A 256 35.64 -25.05 -16.27
C GLY A 256 35.42 -24.48 -14.87
N GLY A 257 35.73 -25.10 -13.74
CA GLY A 257 36.64 -26.19 -13.38
C GLY A 257 37.33 -25.72 -12.08
N GLY A 258 37.31 -26.40 -10.92
CA GLY A 258 36.70 -27.65 -10.51
C GLY A 258 36.86 -27.85 -8.98
N ARG A 259 36.58 -29.08 -8.55
CA ARG A 259 36.82 -29.71 -7.22
C ARG A 259 35.96 -29.16 -6.07
N GLY A 260 35.05 -29.91 -5.45
CA GLY A 260 34.69 -31.32 -5.54
C GLY A 260 33.75 -31.67 -4.38
N GLY A 261 33.08 -32.82 -4.48
CA GLY A 261 32.45 -33.49 -3.34
C GLY A 261 30.92 -33.43 -3.27
N LYS A 262 30.28 -34.33 -4.02
CA LYS A 262 28.86 -34.71 -3.88
C LYS A 262 28.67 -35.35 -2.50
N GLY A 263 27.80 -34.77 -1.67
CA GLY A 263 27.46 -35.26 -0.34
C GLY A 263 25.97 -35.10 -0.07
N ASP A 264 25.35 -36.23 0.19
CA ASP A 264 23.93 -36.53 0.27
C ASP A 264 23.06 -35.61 1.15
N LYS A 265 21.80 -35.42 0.73
CA LYS A 265 20.76 -34.70 1.48
C LYS A 265 20.51 -35.37 2.83
N GLY A 266 20.95 -34.71 3.91
CA GLY A 266 20.55 -35.04 5.28
C GLY A 266 19.59 -33.98 5.84
N ASP A 267 18.29 -34.20 5.63
CA ASP A 267 17.20 -33.50 6.30
C ASP A 267 17.33 -33.61 7.83
N LYS A 268 17.94 -32.63 8.51
CA LYS A 268 17.98 -32.54 9.99
C LYS A 268 17.99 -31.10 10.49
N GLY A 269 16.80 -30.55 10.75
CA GLY A 269 16.62 -29.60 11.86
C GLY A 269 16.05 -28.23 11.52
N ALA A 270 15.10 -28.13 10.59
CA ALA A 270 14.15 -27.02 10.57
C ALA A 270 13.30 -27.08 11.86
N GLY A 271 13.25 -25.99 12.63
CA GLY A 271 12.39 -25.86 13.82
C GLY A 271 13.04 -26.02 15.21
N LEU A 272 14.35 -26.30 15.32
CA LEU A 272 14.99 -26.37 16.65
C LEU A 272 15.49 -25.00 17.15
N PRO A 273 15.52 -24.75 18.48
CA PRO A 273 16.05 -23.53 19.05
C PRO A 273 17.52 -23.24 18.65
N SER A 274 17.80 -21.96 18.38
CA SER A 274 19.16 -21.47 18.03
C SER A 274 19.90 -20.87 19.23
N ARG A 275 19.24 -20.75 20.38
CA ARG A 275 19.76 -20.25 21.65
C ARG A 275 19.39 -21.19 22.79
N THR A 276 20.17 -21.20 23.86
CA THR A 276 19.81 -21.88 25.12
C THR A 276 18.70 -21.11 25.84
N PRO A 277 18.01 -21.71 26.83
CA PRO A 277 17.04 -20.99 27.67
C PRO A 277 17.64 -19.76 28.37
N GLU A 278 18.94 -19.81 28.67
CA GLU A 278 19.74 -18.69 29.22
C GLU A 278 20.15 -17.64 28.16
N GLY A 279 19.67 -17.75 26.92
CA GLY A 279 19.91 -16.78 25.84
C GLY A 279 21.26 -16.89 25.12
N LYS A 280 22.14 -17.83 25.51
CA LYS A 280 23.44 -18.02 24.84
C LYS A 280 23.27 -18.70 23.47
N PRO A 281 23.92 -18.20 22.40
CA PRO A 281 23.80 -18.79 21.07
C PRO A 281 24.49 -20.15 20.99
N ILE A 282 23.83 -21.14 20.39
CA ILE A 282 24.33 -22.52 20.31
C ILE A 282 25.30 -22.68 19.13
N CYS A 283 26.35 -23.47 19.31
CA CYS A 283 27.36 -23.69 18.26
C CYS A 283 26.85 -24.69 17.20
N PHE A 284 26.55 -24.22 15.99
CA PHE A 284 26.14 -25.10 14.89
C PHE A 284 27.24 -26.06 14.43
N LYS A 285 28.52 -25.65 14.50
CA LYS A 285 29.65 -26.53 14.16
C LYS A 285 29.82 -27.69 15.12
N TYR A 286 29.47 -27.49 16.40
CA TYR A 286 29.42 -28.58 17.38
C TYR A 286 28.34 -29.62 17.04
N GLN A 287 27.24 -29.22 16.39
CA GLN A 287 26.16 -30.14 16.00
C GLN A 287 26.47 -30.98 14.76
N ALA A 288 27.44 -30.56 13.95
CA ALA A 288 27.86 -31.32 12.79
C ALA A 288 28.73 -32.52 13.21
N LYS A 289 28.72 -33.60 12.42
CA LYS A 289 29.53 -34.82 12.68
C LYS A 289 31.04 -34.56 12.79
N GLY A 290 31.53 -33.38 12.34
CA GLY A 290 32.93 -32.96 12.44
C GLY A 290 33.31 -32.20 13.71
N GLY A 291 32.37 -31.95 14.64
CA GLY A 291 32.63 -31.27 15.90
C GLY A 291 33.11 -29.81 15.79
N CYS A 292 33.21 -29.12 16.93
CA CYS A 292 33.70 -27.74 16.97
C CYS A 292 35.23 -27.69 17.10
N LYS A 293 35.90 -27.18 16.07
CA LYS A 293 37.36 -26.99 16.03
C LYS A 293 37.91 -26.03 17.12
N LYS A 294 37.06 -25.20 17.71
CA LYS A 294 37.45 -24.21 18.74
C LYS A 294 37.41 -24.75 20.18
N GLY A 295 36.93 -25.98 20.38
CA GLY A 295 36.91 -26.64 21.70
C GLY A 295 36.27 -25.77 22.78
N GLN A 296 36.87 -25.74 23.98
CA GLN A 296 36.37 -24.92 25.10
C GLN A 296 36.52 -23.40 24.91
N LYS A 297 37.29 -22.93 23.92
CA LYS A 297 37.44 -21.50 23.59
C LYS A 297 36.32 -20.99 22.67
N CYS A 298 35.30 -21.81 22.40
CA CYS A 298 34.19 -21.42 21.55
C CYS A 298 33.27 -20.43 22.27
N LYS A 299 32.98 -19.29 21.63
CA LYS A 299 32.03 -18.27 22.13
C LYS A 299 30.58 -18.78 22.20
N PHE A 300 30.28 -19.92 21.58
CA PHE A 300 28.95 -20.48 21.42
C PHE A 300 28.77 -21.73 22.29
N ALA A 301 27.56 -21.94 22.83
CA ALA A 301 27.28 -23.05 23.72
C ALA A 301 27.40 -24.41 23.00
N HIS A 302 28.15 -25.34 23.59
CA HIS A 302 28.32 -26.72 23.13
C HIS A 302 27.29 -27.64 23.81
N VAL A 303 26.04 -27.47 23.43
CA VAL A 303 24.90 -28.22 23.98
C VAL A 303 23.96 -28.66 22.87
N CYS A 304 23.24 -29.77 23.05
CA CYS A 304 22.27 -30.28 22.10
C CYS A 304 21.14 -29.27 21.87
N ARG A 305 20.74 -29.03 20.62
CA ARG A 305 19.60 -28.13 20.29
C ARG A 305 18.23 -28.67 20.72
N ARG A 306 18.14 -29.94 21.11
CA ARG A 306 16.88 -30.60 21.48
C ARG A 306 16.68 -30.72 22.99
N CYS A 307 17.72 -31.13 23.71
CA CYS A 307 17.64 -31.39 25.16
C CYS A 307 18.62 -30.54 25.99
N TYR A 308 19.42 -29.68 25.35
CA TYR A 308 20.43 -28.82 25.99
C TYR A 308 21.51 -29.54 26.82
N ALA A 309 21.61 -30.88 26.74
CA ALA A 309 22.69 -31.64 27.34
C ALA A 309 24.01 -31.53 26.55
N LYS A 310 25.15 -31.88 27.18
CA LYS A 310 26.51 -31.80 26.60
C LYS A 310 26.81 -32.92 25.60
N HIS A 311 26.02 -33.01 24.54
CA HIS A 311 26.27 -33.86 23.38
C HIS A 311 25.74 -33.19 22.10
N PRO A 312 26.25 -33.54 20.92
CA PRO A 312 25.73 -33.02 19.66
C PRO A 312 24.37 -33.62 19.31
N LEU A 313 23.63 -32.95 18.41
CA LEU A 313 22.26 -33.29 18.03
C LEU A 313 22.16 -34.70 17.43
N PHE A 314 23.15 -35.14 16.66
CA PHE A 314 23.15 -36.47 16.05
C PHE A 314 23.34 -37.62 17.07
N GLN A 315 23.75 -37.33 18.30
CA GLN A 315 23.86 -38.29 19.40
C GLN A 315 22.70 -38.16 20.41
N CYS A 316 21.69 -37.34 20.10
CA CYS A 316 20.54 -37.16 20.98
C CYS A 316 19.61 -38.36 20.92
N LYS A 317 19.40 -39.02 22.06
CA LYS A 317 18.45 -40.14 22.23
C LYS A 317 17.01 -39.68 22.49
N GLN A 318 16.74 -38.38 22.55
CA GLN A 318 15.40 -37.85 22.84
C GLN A 318 14.57 -37.60 21.56
N PRO A 319 13.26 -37.92 21.58
CA PRO A 319 12.37 -37.69 20.45
C PRO A 319 12.19 -36.18 20.16
N PRO A 320 11.82 -35.80 18.92
CA PRO A 320 11.47 -34.41 18.59
C PRO A 320 10.37 -33.90 19.51
N LYS A 321 10.59 -32.77 20.19
CA LYS A 321 9.52 -32.03 20.86
C LYS A 321 8.95 -31.03 19.87
N ASP A 322 7.68 -31.17 19.51
CA ASP A 322 6.94 -30.16 18.76
C ASP A 322 6.87 -28.88 19.60
N THR A 323 7.38 -27.77 19.07
CA THR A 323 7.31 -26.45 19.72
C THR A 323 6.36 -25.56 18.93
N ARG A 324 5.10 -25.99 18.82
CA ARG A 324 3.99 -25.12 18.44
C ARG A 324 3.02 -25.04 19.62
N GLY A 325 3.25 -24.01 20.44
CA GLY A 325 2.33 -23.58 21.50
C GLY A 325 2.68 -24.11 22.88
N GLU A 326 3.42 -23.32 23.66
CA GLU A 326 3.20 -23.14 25.09
C GLU A 326 4.11 -21.99 25.58
N LEU A 327 3.48 -20.86 25.91
CA LEU A 327 4.10 -19.76 26.65
C LEU A 327 4.37 -20.23 28.09
N PRO A 328 5.50 -19.89 28.70
CA PRO A 328 5.77 -20.28 30.08
C PRO A 328 4.79 -19.58 31.03
N GLN A 329 3.99 -20.38 31.76
CA GLN A 329 3.22 -19.91 32.90
C GLN A 329 4.16 -19.29 33.93
N ALA A 330 3.90 -18.01 34.24
CA ALA A 330 4.46 -17.35 35.41
C ALA A 330 3.99 -18.09 36.66
N ASN A 331 4.92 -18.77 37.35
CA ASN A 331 4.68 -19.23 38.71
C ASN A 331 4.51 -18.00 39.62
N LYS A 332 3.26 -17.72 39.97
CA LYS A 332 2.90 -17.12 41.26
C LYS A 332 2.95 -18.22 42.29
N ALA A 333 3.78 -18.08 43.32
CA ALA A 333 3.55 -18.70 44.62
C ALA A 333 4.35 -17.97 45.69
N ALA A 334 3.58 -17.50 46.69
CA ALA A 334 3.95 -17.09 48.06
C ALA A 334 5.01 -16.00 48.22
#